data_AF-A0A2S5G721-F1
#
_entry.id   AF-A0A2S5G721-F1
#
_cell.length_a   1.000
_cell.length_b   1.000
_cell.length_c   1.000
_cell.angle_alpha   90.00
_cell.angle_beta   90.00
_cell.angle_gamma   90.00
#
_symmetry.space_group_name_H-M   'P 1'
#
loop_
_entity.id
_entity.type
_entity.pdbx_description
1 polymer ?
#
loop_
_entity_poly.entity_id
_entity_poly.type
_entity_poly.pdbx_seq_one_letter_code
_entity_poly.pdbx_strand_id
1 'polypeptide(L)'
;MSQTNYDPNDYEQEPTPKKSATGKAAKHVGEKVAKKAAKAAAAKAGISIGWPVILGVAAVGIIAVGLAVSLVMIVASTSTSEETSYEGGLGFWGGEISEIGANEIPAAFIPIYKAAEEEYGVPWNLIAAHHRVETVFSTIDPMVSPVGAEGHMQFMPCTWTGWNHPTCGGLGAGNIPDGEKMDPAVIARYGGYGVDANGDGKADPWDIEDAIYSAANYLAASGAADGRIRDAIFAYNRADWYVEEVLGFADSYVEGYVAIGGGTGGNTGVEVVDVGNQWIGNSVYVFGGGRNQADIAAGRFDCSSFVHWAFAQVGMDLGPLTSTSTETLKHLGQPVSPNDMQPGDLVFFDTYKIDGHVGIYVGDGKFIGAQTNTGVAIADLSQGYWLQHFNGRVKRL
;
A
#
# COMPACT_ATOMS: atom_id res chain seq x y z
N MET A 1 0.22 -34.23 10.46
CA MET A 1 0.31 -32.97 11.20
C MET A 1 -1.00 -32.23 10.99
N SER A 2 -1.60 -31.76 12.07
CA SER A 2 -2.95 -31.17 12.12
C SER A 2 -3.01 -29.87 11.31
N GLN A 3 -3.92 -29.78 10.34
CA GLN A 3 -4.28 -28.51 9.69
C GLN A 3 -5.04 -27.66 10.72
N THR A 4 -4.43 -26.57 11.18
CA THR A 4 -5.13 -25.54 11.94
C THR A 4 -5.76 -24.57 10.96
N ASN A 5 -7.09 -24.47 10.98
CA ASN A 5 -7.85 -23.42 10.30
C ASN A 5 -7.34 -22.05 10.77
N TYR A 6 -6.86 -21.26 9.82
CA TYR A 6 -6.39 -19.89 10.01
C TYR A 6 -7.59 -18.95 9.83
N ASP A 7 -7.96 -18.20 10.89
CA ASP A 7 -8.96 -17.13 10.85
C ASP A 7 -8.23 -15.78 10.83
N PRO A 8 -8.33 -14.99 9.75
CA PRO A 8 -7.59 -13.73 9.59
C PRO A 8 -8.04 -12.58 10.52
N ASN A 9 -9.04 -12.79 11.39
CA ASN A 9 -9.57 -11.73 12.28
C ASN A 9 -9.15 -11.85 13.76
N ASP A 10 -8.29 -12.80 14.14
CA ASP A 10 -7.95 -13.05 15.56
C ASP A 10 -6.70 -12.30 16.06
N TYR A 11 -6.37 -11.16 15.46
CA TYR A 11 -5.12 -10.44 15.73
C TYR A 11 -5.34 -9.18 16.56
N GLU A 12 -4.66 -9.16 17.71
CA GLU A 12 -4.71 -8.16 18.81
C GLU A 12 -5.93 -8.30 19.73
N GLN A 13 -5.86 -9.20 20.73
CA GLN A 13 -6.78 -9.12 21.87
C GLN A 13 -6.28 -8.06 22.87
N GLU A 14 -6.65 -6.79 22.66
CA GLU A 14 -6.62 -5.84 23.78
C GLU A 14 -7.69 -6.24 24.81
N PRO A 15 -7.41 -6.17 26.13
CA PRO A 15 -8.44 -6.32 27.13
C PRO A 15 -9.47 -5.19 26.97
N THR A 16 -10.71 -5.53 26.58
CA THR A 16 -11.82 -4.59 26.50
C THR A 16 -11.92 -3.71 27.75
N PRO A 17 -11.93 -2.37 27.63
CA PRO A 17 -12.18 -1.50 28.77
C PRO A 17 -13.58 -1.78 29.32
N LYS A 18 -13.68 -2.01 30.64
CA LYS A 18 -14.98 -2.10 31.32
C LYS A 18 -15.77 -0.82 31.04
N LYS A 19 -16.94 -0.94 30.41
CA LYS A 19 -17.88 0.16 30.17
C LYS A 19 -18.11 0.93 31.47
N SER A 20 -17.50 2.11 31.59
CA SER A 20 -17.81 3.04 32.66
C SER A 20 -19.13 3.76 32.31
N ALA A 21 -19.96 3.99 33.32
CA ALA A 21 -21.31 4.53 33.20
C ALA A 21 -21.34 6.04 32.86
N THR A 22 -20.59 6.49 31.86
CA THR A 22 -20.44 7.90 31.47
C THR A 22 -21.24 8.31 30.22
N GLY A 23 -21.78 7.34 29.46
CA GLY A 23 -22.51 7.60 28.20
C GLY A 23 -23.82 8.38 28.31
N LYS A 24 -24.44 8.51 29.49
CA LYS A 24 -25.67 9.32 29.67
C LYS A 24 -25.38 10.81 29.89
N ALA A 25 -24.20 11.17 30.40
CA ALA A 25 -23.83 12.57 30.66
C ALA A 25 -23.39 13.29 29.37
N ALA A 26 -22.63 12.63 28.50
CA ALA A 26 -22.17 13.21 27.23
C ALA A 26 -23.34 13.57 26.28
N LYS A 27 -24.39 12.74 26.23
CA LYS A 27 -25.60 12.99 25.43
C LYS A 27 -26.36 14.25 25.88
N HIS A 28 -26.39 14.52 27.20
CA HIS A 28 -27.04 15.73 27.75
C HIS A 28 -26.21 17.00 27.57
N VAL A 29 -24.88 16.89 27.48
CA VAL A 29 -24.00 18.03 27.21
C VAL A 29 -24.08 18.44 25.74
N GLY A 30 -24.06 17.48 24.80
CA GLY A 30 -24.22 17.75 23.36
C GLY A 30 -25.55 18.44 23.02
N GLU A 31 -26.64 18.05 23.67
CA GLU A 31 -27.95 18.66 23.45
C GLU A 31 -28.03 20.12 23.98
N LYS A 32 -27.32 20.43 25.08
CA LYS A 32 -27.20 21.79 25.61
C LYS A 32 -26.32 22.68 24.73
N VAL A 33 -25.24 22.14 24.17
CA VAL A 33 -24.35 22.86 23.25
C VAL A 33 -25.08 23.16 21.93
N ALA A 34 -25.80 22.19 21.37
CA ALA A 34 -26.63 22.38 20.18
C ALA A 34 -27.75 23.42 20.39
N LYS A 35 -28.42 23.41 21.55
CA LYS A 35 -29.43 24.43 21.91
C LYS A 35 -28.83 25.83 22.06
N LYS A 36 -27.60 25.93 22.59
CA LYS A 36 -26.88 27.22 22.72
C LYS A 36 -26.42 27.75 21.36
N ALA A 37 -25.95 26.88 20.47
CA ALA A 37 -25.57 27.22 19.10
C ALA A 37 -26.77 27.67 18.25
N ALA A 38 -27.91 26.97 18.33
CA ALA A 38 -29.14 27.35 17.63
C ALA A 38 -29.70 28.71 18.12
N LYS A 39 -29.63 28.98 19.43
CA LYS A 39 -30.06 30.27 19.99
C LYS A 39 -29.13 31.43 19.61
N ALA A 40 -27.82 31.16 19.50
CA ALA A 40 -26.84 32.12 19.02
C ALA A 40 -27.02 32.42 17.52
N ALA A 41 -27.33 31.41 16.71
CA ALA A 41 -27.63 31.57 15.28
C ALA A 41 -28.92 32.39 15.05
N ALA A 42 -29.98 32.13 15.82
CA ALA A 42 -31.23 32.89 15.74
C ALA A 42 -31.07 34.36 16.16
N ALA A 43 -30.26 34.63 17.19
CA ALA A 43 -29.95 36.00 17.63
C ALA A 43 -29.14 36.78 16.59
N LYS A 44 -28.21 36.12 15.88
CA LYS A 44 -27.38 36.73 14.82
C LYS A 44 -28.18 37.03 13.54
N ALA A 45 -29.31 36.36 13.34
CA ALA A 45 -30.22 36.55 12.21
C ALA A 45 -31.35 37.57 12.47
N GLY A 46 -31.46 38.14 13.68
CA GLY A 46 -32.45 39.17 13.99
C GLY A 46 -33.91 38.69 14.03
N ILE A 47 -34.16 37.39 14.17
CA ILE A 47 -35.51 36.81 14.14
C ILE A 47 -36.01 36.52 15.56
N SER A 48 -37.05 37.23 16.01
CA SER A 48 -37.76 36.88 17.24
C SER A 48 -38.86 35.85 16.95
N ILE A 49 -38.69 34.61 17.40
CA ILE A 49 -39.70 33.55 17.23
C ILE A 49 -40.31 33.20 18.59
N GLY A 50 -41.62 33.47 18.74
CA GLY A 50 -42.44 33.04 19.87
C GLY A 50 -42.78 31.55 19.82
N TRP A 51 -43.05 30.96 20.98
CA TRP A 51 -43.01 29.51 21.22
C TRP A 51 -44.07 28.59 20.55
N PRO A 52 -45.18 29.02 19.89
CA PRO A 52 -46.15 28.04 19.39
C PRO A 52 -46.04 27.62 17.90
N VAL A 53 -44.97 27.93 17.15
CA VAL A 53 -44.88 27.60 15.70
C VAL A 53 -44.05 26.34 15.37
N ILE A 54 -43.48 25.64 16.37
CA ILE A 54 -42.48 24.56 16.15
C ILE A 54 -43.05 23.26 15.55
N LEU A 55 -44.37 23.08 15.40
CA LEU A 55 -44.93 21.81 14.89
C LEU A 55 -45.73 21.90 13.57
N GLY A 56 -45.81 23.07 12.92
CA GLY A 56 -46.67 23.27 11.75
C GLY A 56 -45.99 23.43 10.37
N VAL A 57 -44.67 23.69 10.31
CA VAL A 57 -43.99 24.06 9.04
C VAL A 57 -43.20 22.89 8.42
N ALA A 58 -43.12 21.73 9.09
CA ALA A 58 -42.33 20.59 8.63
C ALA A 58 -42.95 19.77 7.46
N ALA A 59 -44.15 20.10 6.96
CA ALA A 59 -44.84 19.29 5.94
C ALA A 59 -45.05 19.95 4.57
N VAL A 60 -44.75 21.25 4.39
CA VAL A 60 -45.00 21.95 3.11
C VAL A 60 -43.72 22.54 2.48
N GLY A 61 -42.64 22.69 3.26
CA GLY A 61 -41.34 23.18 2.76
C GLY A 61 -40.47 22.15 2.01
N ILE A 62 -40.89 20.89 1.90
CA ILE A 62 -40.09 19.82 1.28
C ILE A 62 -40.34 19.67 -0.24
N ILE A 63 -41.43 20.23 -0.77
CA ILE A 63 -41.76 20.08 -2.21
C ILE A 63 -41.31 21.29 -3.05
N ALA A 64 -41.22 22.50 -2.47
CA ALA A 64 -40.87 23.71 -3.22
C ALA A 64 -39.35 23.98 -3.37
N VAL A 65 -38.51 23.39 -2.52
CA VAL A 65 -37.03 23.52 -2.64
C VAL A 65 -36.44 22.49 -3.62
N GLY A 66 -37.12 21.36 -3.83
CA GLY A 66 -36.69 20.30 -4.76
C GLY A 66 -36.76 20.67 -6.25
N LEU A 67 -37.61 21.64 -6.63
CA LEU A 67 -37.80 22.05 -8.03
C LEU A 67 -37.01 23.32 -8.43
N ALA A 68 -36.52 24.11 -7.47
CA ALA A 68 -35.70 25.29 -7.76
C ALA A 68 -34.19 24.97 -7.84
N VAL A 69 -33.72 23.94 -7.12
CA VAL A 69 -32.32 23.47 -7.20
C VAL A 69 -32.05 22.68 -8.48
N SER A 70 -33.08 22.07 -9.08
CA SER A 70 -32.97 21.34 -10.35
C SER A 70 -32.95 22.25 -11.59
N LEU A 71 -33.38 23.53 -11.49
CA LEU A 71 -33.34 24.46 -12.62
C LEU A 71 -32.07 25.35 -12.67
N VAL A 72 -31.40 25.58 -11.53
CA VAL A 72 -30.13 26.33 -11.49
C VAL A 72 -28.94 25.45 -11.94
N MET A 73 -29.07 24.12 -11.89
CA MET A 73 -28.05 23.17 -12.39
C MET A 73 -28.09 22.92 -13.90
N ILE A 74 -29.03 23.51 -14.65
CA ILE A 74 -29.16 23.30 -16.12
C ILE A 74 -28.65 24.50 -16.95
N VAL A 75 -28.41 25.67 -16.35
CA VAL A 75 -27.99 26.88 -17.10
C VAL A 75 -26.50 27.20 -16.94
N ALA A 76 -25.74 26.47 -16.11
CA ALA A 76 -24.29 26.58 -16.04
C ALA A 76 -23.53 25.67 -17.04
N SER A 77 -24.24 24.93 -17.89
CA SER A 77 -23.67 23.92 -18.81
C SER A 77 -23.26 24.46 -20.19
N THR A 78 -23.03 25.76 -20.34
CA THR A 78 -22.53 26.32 -21.61
C THR A 78 -21.33 27.25 -21.37
N SER A 79 -20.27 26.68 -20.83
CA SER A 79 -18.92 27.20 -21.04
C SER A 79 -18.09 26.06 -21.57
N THR A 80 -17.73 26.17 -22.85
CA THR A 80 -16.57 25.55 -23.50
C THR A 80 -16.08 24.26 -22.85
N SER A 81 -16.47 23.14 -23.45
CA SER A 81 -15.78 21.86 -23.29
C SER A 81 -14.32 22.04 -23.72
N GLU A 82 -13.46 22.41 -22.77
CA GLU A 82 -12.13 21.83 -22.78
C GLU A 82 -12.34 20.35 -22.49
N GLU A 83 -12.12 19.52 -23.51
CA GLU A 83 -11.92 18.10 -23.31
C GLU A 83 -10.68 17.95 -22.43
N THR A 84 -10.87 17.94 -21.11
CA THR A 84 -9.96 17.22 -20.25
C THR A 84 -10.19 15.75 -20.54
N SER A 85 -9.49 15.26 -21.56
CA SER A 85 -9.17 13.85 -21.69
C SER A 85 -8.66 13.38 -20.34
N TYR A 86 -9.45 12.58 -19.65
CA TYR A 86 -8.94 11.68 -18.63
C TYR A 86 -8.05 10.66 -19.36
N GLU A 87 -6.80 11.04 -19.63
CA GLU A 87 -5.77 10.07 -19.90
C GLU A 87 -5.51 9.34 -18.58
N GLY A 88 -5.83 8.05 -18.55
CA GLY A 88 -5.42 7.16 -17.48
C GLY A 88 -3.90 7.08 -17.45
N GLY A 89 -3.25 7.99 -16.75
CA GLY A 89 -1.85 7.90 -16.40
C GLY A 89 -1.67 6.90 -15.27
N LEU A 90 -1.62 5.61 -15.60
CA LEU A 90 -0.99 4.61 -14.75
C LEU A 90 0.49 4.99 -14.66
N GLY A 91 0.94 5.44 -13.48
CA GLY A 91 2.33 5.80 -13.19
C GLY A 91 3.27 4.59 -13.13
N PHE A 92 3.20 3.71 -14.13
CA PHE A 92 3.92 2.45 -14.17
C PHE A 92 4.57 2.24 -15.53
N TRP A 93 5.48 3.15 -15.90
CA TRP A 93 6.37 2.97 -17.05
C TRP A 93 7.73 3.60 -16.74
N GLY A 94 8.77 2.77 -16.63
CA GLY A 94 10.17 3.13 -16.85
C GLY A 94 10.66 4.48 -16.30
N GLY A 95 10.27 4.84 -15.07
CA GLY A 95 10.65 6.10 -14.45
C GLY A 95 12.16 6.22 -14.21
N GLU A 96 12.64 7.42 -13.91
CA GLU A 96 14.03 7.61 -13.44
C GLU A 96 14.23 6.86 -12.12
N ILE A 97 15.45 6.43 -11.85
CA ILE A 97 15.74 5.65 -10.63
C ILE A 97 15.68 6.56 -9.40
N SER A 98 14.92 6.16 -8.39
CA SER A 98 14.84 6.91 -7.12
C SER A 98 16.16 6.81 -6.32
N GLU A 99 16.31 7.65 -5.29
CA GLU A 99 17.44 7.53 -4.35
C GLU A 99 17.47 6.16 -3.65
N ILE A 100 16.32 5.58 -3.35
CA ILE A 100 16.23 4.22 -2.77
C ILE A 100 16.70 3.19 -3.79
N GLY A 101 16.20 3.26 -5.02
CA GLY A 101 16.63 2.37 -6.10
C GLY A 101 18.13 2.46 -6.32
N ALA A 102 18.71 3.67 -6.34
CA ALA A 102 20.14 3.89 -6.53
C ALA A 102 21.00 3.32 -5.39
N ASN A 103 20.46 3.27 -4.16
CA ASN A 103 21.17 2.76 -2.99
C ASN A 103 21.03 1.25 -2.79
N GLU A 104 19.87 0.67 -3.12
CA GLU A 104 19.62 -0.76 -2.91
C GLU A 104 19.99 -1.63 -4.10
N ILE A 105 19.68 -1.17 -5.33
CA ILE A 105 19.88 -1.97 -6.53
C ILE A 105 21.37 -1.94 -6.89
N PRO A 106 22.04 -3.10 -7.02
CA PRO A 106 23.40 -3.12 -7.51
C PRO A 106 23.50 -2.45 -8.88
N ALA A 107 24.35 -1.42 -8.98
CA ALA A 107 24.44 -0.60 -10.19
C ALA A 107 24.76 -1.41 -11.46
N ALA A 108 25.41 -2.57 -11.31
CA ALA A 108 25.71 -3.49 -12.40
C ALA A 108 24.46 -4.16 -13.00
N PHE A 109 23.36 -4.29 -12.26
CA PHE A 109 22.13 -4.94 -12.73
C PHE A 109 21.16 -3.97 -13.42
N ILE A 110 21.27 -2.66 -13.15
CA ILE A 110 20.40 -1.63 -13.73
C ILE A 110 20.37 -1.68 -15.27
N PRO A 111 21.52 -1.75 -15.99
CA PRO A 111 21.50 -1.85 -17.44
C PRO A 111 20.78 -3.09 -17.95
N ILE A 112 20.88 -4.21 -17.23
CA ILE A 112 20.26 -5.49 -17.60
C ILE A 112 18.74 -5.39 -17.46
N TYR A 113 18.23 -4.82 -16.36
CA TYR A 113 16.78 -4.61 -16.19
C TYR A 113 16.19 -3.69 -17.26
N LYS A 114 16.89 -2.61 -17.62
CA LYS A 114 16.44 -1.68 -18.65
C LYS A 114 16.44 -2.31 -20.04
N ALA A 115 17.43 -3.15 -20.34
CA ALA A 115 17.48 -3.88 -21.60
C ALA A 115 16.37 -4.96 -21.68
N ALA A 116 16.09 -5.65 -20.56
CA ALA A 116 14.96 -6.58 -20.48
C ALA A 116 13.59 -5.87 -20.57
N GLU A 117 13.47 -4.65 -20.03
CA GLU A 117 12.29 -3.80 -20.20
C GLU A 117 12.06 -3.46 -21.68
N GLU A 118 13.11 -3.05 -22.40
CA GLU A 118 13.03 -2.74 -23.82
C GLU A 118 12.57 -3.97 -24.65
N GLU A 119 13.07 -5.15 -24.32
CA GLU A 119 12.74 -6.39 -25.04
C GLU A 119 11.31 -6.88 -24.74
N TYR A 120 10.89 -6.87 -23.47
CA TYR A 120 9.66 -7.55 -23.04
C TYR A 120 8.51 -6.60 -22.68
N GLY A 121 8.73 -5.29 -22.65
CA GLY A 121 7.73 -4.31 -22.24
C GLY A 121 7.34 -4.43 -20.77
N VAL A 122 8.19 -5.05 -19.95
CA VAL A 122 7.98 -5.20 -18.50
C VAL A 122 8.81 -4.15 -17.78
N PRO A 123 8.22 -3.29 -16.92
CA PRO A 123 8.96 -2.19 -16.32
C PRO A 123 10.22 -2.62 -15.54
N TRP A 124 11.33 -1.91 -15.76
CA TRP A 124 12.64 -2.30 -15.20
C TRP A 124 12.60 -2.42 -13.67
N ASN A 125 11.86 -1.52 -13.01
CA ASN A 125 11.68 -1.46 -11.57
C ASN A 125 10.87 -2.65 -11.04
N LEU A 126 9.93 -3.18 -11.83
CA LEU A 126 9.19 -4.39 -11.49
C LEU A 126 10.11 -5.62 -11.51
N ILE A 127 10.98 -5.71 -12.51
CA ILE A 127 11.94 -6.82 -12.63
C ILE A 127 12.94 -6.76 -11.47
N ALA A 128 13.46 -5.57 -11.16
CA ALA A 128 14.33 -5.34 -10.02
C ALA A 128 13.66 -5.70 -8.68
N ALA A 129 12.38 -5.36 -8.51
CA ALA A 129 11.62 -5.71 -7.31
C ALA A 129 11.45 -7.22 -7.12
N HIS A 130 11.21 -7.99 -8.18
CA HIS A 130 11.22 -9.45 -8.09
C HIS A 130 12.60 -9.93 -7.63
N HIS A 131 13.69 -9.44 -8.24
CA HIS A 131 15.03 -9.84 -7.86
C HIS A 131 15.36 -9.50 -6.39
N ARG A 132 14.85 -8.38 -5.89
CA ARG A 132 14.96 -7.98 -4.47
C ARG A 132 14.25 -8.96 -3.53
N VAL A 133 13.04 -9.39 -3.88
CA VAL A 133 12.22 -10.27 -3.05
C VAL A 133 12.73 -11.72 -3.10
N GLU A 134 13.16 -12.19 -4.27
CA GLU A 134 13.58 -13.58 -4.47
C GLU A 134 14.92 -13.88 -3.79
N THR A 135 15.92 -13.00 -3.98
CA THR A 135 17.30 -13.30 -3.56
C THR A 135 18.04 -12.12 -2.95
N VAL A 136 17.36 -11.02 -2.66
CA VAL A 136 17.99 -9.78 -2.19
C VAL A 136 19.13 -9.40 -3.14
N PHE A 137 18.83 -9.39 -4.44
CA PHE A 137 19.80 -9.15 -5.50
C PHE A 137 20.97 -10.14 -5.49
N SER A 138 20.66 -11.44 -5.47
CA SER A 138 21.64 -12.53 -5.53
C SER A 138 22.59 -12.63 -4.33
N THR A 139 22.18 -12.13 -3.16
CA THR A 139 23.01 -12.15 -1.95
C THR A 139 22.69 -13.30 -1.00
N ILE A 140 21.58 -14.02 -1.20
CA ILE A 140 21.26 -15.21 -0.40
C ILE A 140 22.11 -16.41 -0.82
N ASP A 141 22.52 -17.22 0.16
CA ASP A 141 23.29 -18.46 -0.05
C ASP A 141 22.69 -19.61 0.78
N PRO A 142 22.29 -20.74 0.17
CA PRO A 142 22.25 -20.99 -1.27
C PRO A 142 21.07 -20.29 -1.96
N MET A 143 21.21 -19.94 -3.25
CA MET A 143 20.08 -19.54 -4.11
C MET A 143 19.26 -20.76 -4.55
N VAL A 144 18.98 -21.69 -3.64
CA VAL A 144 18.08 -22.83 -3.83
C VAL A 144 17.09 -22.86 -2.68
N SER A 145 15.80 -22.73 -2.98
CA SER A 145 14.76 -22.77 -1.96
C SER A 145 14.43 -24.20 -1.51
N PRO A 146 13.82 -24.37 -0.32
CA PRO A 146 13.38 -25.70 0.16
C PRO A 146 12.37 -26.41 -0.75
N VAL A 147 11.70 -25.68 -1.65
CA VAL A 147 10.73 -26.24 -2.60
C VAL A 147 11.35 -26.53 -3.97
N GLY A 148 12.63 -26.25 -4.15
CA GLY A 148 13.39 -26.53 -5.37
C GLY A 148 13.36 -25.41 -6.41
N ALA A 149 13.10 -24.17 -5.99
CA ALA A 149 13.31 -23.00 -6.83
C ALA A 149 14.81 -22.67 -6.88
N GLU A 150 15.32 -22.26 -8.04
CA GLU A 150 16.77 -22.16 -8.29
C GLU A 150 17.15 -20.82 -8.93
N GLY A 151 18.38 -20.39 -8.64
CA GLY A 151 19.04 -19.29 -9.36
C GLY A 151 18.65 -17.89 -8.89
N HIS A 152 19.13 -16.88 -9.60
CA HIS A 152 19.03 -15.46 -9.23
C HIS A 152 17.59 -14.98 -9.02
N MET A 153 16.66 -15.54 -9.80
CA MET A 153 15.24 -15.16 -9.81
C MET A 153 14.34 -16.27 -9.24
N GLN A 154 14.92 -17.29 -8.59
CA GLN A 154 14.20 -18.40 -7.93
C GLN A 154 13.13 -19.05 -8.82
N PHE A 155 13.53 -19.52 -10.00
CA PHE A 155 12.62 -20.23 -10.88
C PHE A 155 12.43 -21.68 -10.45
N MET A 156 11.19 -22.17 -10.50
CA MET A 156 10.94 -23.60 -10.49
C MET A 156 11.45 -24.22 -11.80
N PRO A 157 12.17 -25.37 -11.79
CA PRO A 157 12.73 -25.96 -13.00
C PRO A 157 11.69 -26.28 -14.08
N CYS A 158 10.45 -26.59 -13.71
CA CYS A 158 9.35 -26.77 -14.67
C CYS A 158 8.82 -25.47 -15.27
N THR A 159 8.94 -24.36 -14.56
CA THR A 159 8.68 -23.04 -15.14
C THR A 159 9.81 -22.66 -16.09
N TRP A 160 11.06 -22.89 -15.70
CA TRP A 160 12.23 -22.60 -16.52
C TRP A 160 12.25 -23.43 -17.82
N THR A 161 12.15 -24.75 -17.70
CA THR A 161 12.27 -25.71 -18.82
C THR A 161 10.95 -25.91 -19.57
N GLY A 162 9.82 -25.81 -18.87
CA GLY A 162 8.49 -25.96 -19.44
C GLY A 162 7.70 -27.12 -18.84
N TRP A 163 6.44 -26.85 -18.53
CA TRP A 163 5.53 -27.77 -17.84
C TRP A 163 5.18 -29.02 -18.66
N ASN A 164 5.45 -29.02 -19.97
CA ASN A 164 5.26 -30.20 -20.82
C ASN A 164 6.42 -31.21 -20.71
N HIS A 165 7.48 -30.91 -19.96
CA HIS A 165 8.57 -31.85 -19.73
C HIS A 165 8.05 -33.09 -18.95
N PRO A 166 8.43 -34.34 -19.31
CA PRO A 166 7.84 -35.55 -18.73
C PRO A 166 8.01 -35.71 -17.21
N THR A 167 8.99 -35.04 -16.62
CA THR A 167 9.25 -35.09 -15.18
C THR A 167 8.54 -33.99 -14.40
N CYS A 168 7.80 -33.10 -15.07
CA CYS A 168 7.10 -32.00 -14.43
C CYS A 168 5.79 -32.42 -13.77
N GLY A 169 5.56 -31.87 -12.57
CA GLY A 169 4.39 -32.13 -11.74
C GLY A 169 4.54 -31.50 -10.35
N GLY A 170 3.49 -31.63 -9.53
CA GLY A 170 3.48 -31.05 -8.18
C GLY A 170 3.69 -29.54 -8.21
N LEU A 171 4.63 -29.05 -7.40
CA LEU A 171 5.00 -27.63 -7.31
C LEU A 171 5.99 -27.17 -8.39
N GLY A 172 6.38 -28.05 -9.32
CA GLY A 172 7.24 -27.67 -10.46
C GLY A 172 8.73 -27.88 -10.26
N ALA A 173 9.15 -28.64 -9.24
CA ALA A 173 10.56 -29.00 -9.05
C ALA A 173 11.11 -29.79 -10.25
N GLY A 174 10.34 -30.76 -10.76
CA GLY A 174 10.79 -31.65 -11.83
C GLY A 174 12.04 -32.46 -11.44
N ASN A 175 12.43 -33.39 -12.31
CA ASN A 175 13.77 -34.01 -12.26
C ASN A 175 14.37 -33.84 -13.64
N ILE A 176 14.87 -32.64 -13.92
CA ILE A 176 15.34 -32.23 -15.25
C ILE A 176 16.87 -32.14 -15.18
N PRO A 177 17.62 -32.90 -16.00
CA PRO A 177 19.07 -32.78 -16.04
C PRO A 177 19.51 -31.37 -16.43
N ASP A 178 20.59 -30.84 -15.84
CA ASP A 178 21.04 -29.46 -16.10
C ASP A 178 21.30 -29.19 -17.60
N GLY A 179 21.85 -30.17 -18.32
CA GLY A 179 22.07 -30.05 -19.76
C GLY A 179 20.79 -29.95 -20.59
N GLU A 180 19.64 -30.43 -20.08
CA GLU A 180 18.33 -30.24 -20.70
C GLU A 180 17.67 -28.95 -20.20
N LYS A 181 17.79 -28.64 -18.90
CA LYS A 181 17.24 -27.45 -18.27
C LYS A 181 17.81 -26.16 -18.87
N MET A 182 19.08 -26.17 -19.27
CA MET A 182 19.78 -25.01 -19.81
C MET A 182 19.86 -25.00 -21.34
N ASP A 183 19.29 -26.00 -22.04
CA ASP A 183 19.30 -26.06 -23.51
C ASP A 183 18.11 -25.24 -24.07
N PRO A 184 18.35 -24.11 -24.77
CA PRO A 184 17.27 -23.28 -25.32
C PRO A 184 16.33 -24.04 -26.25
N ALA A 185 16.81 -25.05 -26.98
CA ALA A 185 15.98 -25.86 -27.86
C ALA A 185 15.06 -26.81 -27.08
N VAL A 186 15.49 -27.27 -25.90
CA VAL A 186 14.67 -28.07 -24.98
C VAL A 186 13.63 -27.19 -24.29
N ILE A 187 14.04 -26.01 -23.81
CA ILE A 187 13.12 -25.04 -23.20
C ILE A 187 12.00 -24.67 -24.16
N ALA A 188 12.34 -24.31 -25.41
CA ALA A 188 11.36 -23.98 -26.44
C ALA A 188 10.43 -25.17 -26.75
N ARG A 189 10.96 -26.40 -26.79
CA ARG A 189 10.16 -27.61 -27.04
C ARG A 189 9.11 -27.84 -25.97
N TYR A 190 9.44 -27.61 -24.70
CA TYR A 190 8.54 -27.87 -23.58
C TYR A 190 7.74 -26.63 -23.14
N GLY A 191 7.97 -25.48 -23.77
CA GLY A 191 7.25 -24.24 -23.51
C GLY A 191 7.66 -23.61 -22.18
N GLY A 192 8.94 -23.67 -21.85
CA GLY A 192 9.52 -22.98 -20.70
C GLY A 192 9.83 -21.52 -20.99
N TYR A 193 10.26 -20.82 -19.93
CA TYR A 193 10.52 -19.37 -19.97
C TYR A 193 12.00 -19.01 -19.91
N GLY A 194 12.91 -19.99 -19.77
CA GLY A 194 14.36 -19.76 -19.79
C GLY A 194 14.82 -19.13 -21.11
N VAL A 195 15.66 -18.10 -21.00
CA VAL A 195 16.21 -17.31 -22.12
C VAL A 195 17.74 -17.36 -22.05
N ASP A 196 18.39 -17.65 -23.18
CA ASP A 196 19.83 -17.44 -23.42
C ASP A 196 20.00 -16.00 -23.87
N ALA A 197 20.14 -15.10 -22.90
CA ALA A 197 20.11 -13.66 -23.11
C ALA A 197 21.49 -13.13 -23.51
N ASN A 198 22.55 -13.72 -22.95
CA ASN A 198 23.93 -13.33 -23.27
C ASN A 198 24.46 -13.98 -24.57
N GLY A 199 23.74 -14.96 -25.13
CA GLY A 199 24.04 -15.60 -26.40
C GLY A 199 25.18 -16.63 -26.34
N ASP A 200 25.46 -17.19 -25.17
CA ASP A 200 26.53 -18.17 -24.97
C ASP A 200 26.14 -19.61 -25.36
N GLY A 201 24.88 -19.82 -25.75
CA GLY A 201 24.30 -21.10 -26.14
C GLY A 201 23.59 -21.84 -25.00
N LYS A 202 23.43 -21.21 -23.83
CA LYS A 202 22.72 -21.75 -22.66
C LYS A 202 21.78 -20.72 -22.09
N ALA A 203 20.64 -21.19 -21.59
CA ALA A 203 19.77 -20.41 -20.73
C ALA A 203 19.99 -20.88 -19.28
N ASP A 204 20.93 -20.25 -18.57
CA ASP A 204 21.37 -20.65 -17.24
C ASP A 204 20.67 -19.81 -16.14
N PRO A 205 19.85 -20.41 -15.24
CA PRO A 205 19.25 -19.67 -14.12
C PRO A 205 20.29 -19.11 -13.12
N TRP A 206 21.55 -19.55 -13.20
CA TRP A 206 22.70 -19.07 -12.43
C TRP A 206 23.53 -18.03 -13.16
N ASP A 207 23.19 -17.70 -14.42
CA ASP A 207 23.67 -16.50 -15.08
C ASP A 207 22.68 -15.36 -14.83
N ILE A 208 23.22 -14.19 -14.47
CA ILE A 208 22.39 -13.07 -14.04
C ILE A 208 21.58 -12.47 -15.19
N GLU A 209 22.14 -12.44 -16.40
CA GLU A 209 21.51 -11.86 -17.57
C GLU A 209 20.38 -12.76 -18.06
N ASP A 210 20.65 -14.07 -18.18
CA ASP A 210 19.65 -15.08 -18.52
C ASP A 210 18.50 -15.10 -17.51
N ALA A 211 18.79 -15.07 -16.22
CA ALA A 211 17.77 -15.10 -15.18
C ALA A 211 16.86 -13.86 -15.20
N ILE A 212 17.43 -12.66 -15.35
CA ILE A 212 16.68 -11.40 -15.43
C ILE A 212 15.79 -11.37 -16.68
N TYR A 213 16.32 -11.76 -17.84
CA TYR A 213 15.54 -11.83 -19.09
C TYR A 213 14.44 -12.88 -19.02
N SER A 214 14.71 -14.03 -18.39
CA SER A 214 13.70 -15.08 -18.18
C SER A 214 12.57 -14.62 -17.27
N ALA A 215 12.88 -13.84 -16.23
CA ALA A 215 11.86 -13.20 -15.37
C ALA A 215 11.01 -12.20 -16.15
N ALA A 216 11.62 -11.34 -16.96
CA ALA A 216 10.90 -10.42 -17.83
C ALA A 216 10.00 -11.15 -18.84
N ASN A 217 10.50 -12.20 -19.49
CA ASN A 217 9.75 -13.06 -20.39
C ASN A 217 8.52 -13.69 -19.71
N TYR A 218 8.70 -14.27 -18.52
CA TYR A 218 7.62 -14.86 -17.75
C TYR A 218 6.55 -13.83 -17.35
N LEU A 219 6.98 -12.65 -16.85
CA LEU A 219 6.08 -11.58 -16.44
C LEU A 219 5.29 -11.01 -17.62
N ALA A 220 5.95 -10.82 -18.77
CA ALA A 220 5.31 -10.39 -20.00
C ALA A 220 4.22 -11.38 -20.43
N ALA A 221 4.55 -12.67 -20.51
CA ALA A 221 3.60 -13.72 -20.86
C ALA A 221 2.44 -13.83 -19.86
N SER A 222 2.68 -13.47 -18.61
CA SER A 222 1.65 -13.45 -17.56
C SER A 222 0.76 -12.19 -17.59
N GLY A 223 1.13 -11.18 -18.39
CA GLY A 223 0.33 -9.99 -18.65
C GLY A 223 0.90 -8.67 -18.17
N ALA A 224 2.13 -8.65 -17.64
CA ALA A 224 2.73 -7.41 -17.17
C ALA A 224 2.88 -6.37 -18.30
N ALA A 225 3.28 -6.82 -19.49
CA ALA A 225 3.36 -5.97 -20.69
C ALA A 225 1.99 -5.42 -21.15
N ASP A 226 0.90 -6.10 -20.80
CA ASP A 226 -0.47 -5.66 -21.07
C ASP A 226 -1.04 -4.73 -19.97
N GLY A 227 -0.23 -4.37 -18.97
CA GLY A 227 -0.66 -3.61 -17.79
C GLY A 227 -1.39 -4.45 -16.73
N ARG A 228 -1.49 -5.78 -16.89
CA ARG A 228 -2.02 -6.70 -15.86
C ARG A 228 -0.95 -7.04 -14.81
N ILE A 229 -0.34 -6.00 -14.24
CA ILE A 229 0.83 -6.11 -13.36
C ILE A 229 0.56 -7.04 -12.17
N ARG A 230 -0.54 -6.82 -11.45
CA ARG A 230 -0.89 -7.64 -10.26
C ARG A 230 -1.09 -9.11 -10.61
N ASP A 231 -1.77 -9.39 -11.73
CA ASP A 231 -2.00 -10.76 -12.19
C ASP A 231 -0.69 -11.45 -12.56
N ALA A 232 0.24 -10.72 -13.19
CA ALA A 232 1.54 -11.24 -13.58
C ALA A 232 2.43 -11.56 -12.39
N ILE A 233 2.46 -10.69 -11.37
CA ILE A 233 3.19 -10.94 -10.12
C ILE A 233 2.58 -12.15 -9.39
N PHE A 234 1.24 -12.22 -9.34
CA PHE A 234 0.55 -13.35 -8.71
C PHE A 234 0.74 -14.65 -9.50
N ALA A 235 0.95 -14.59 -10.82
CA ALA A 235 1.33 -15.76 -11.60
C ALA A 235 2.74 -16.25 -11.22
N TYR A 236 3.68 -15.32 -11.03
CA TYR A 236 5.06 -15.61 -10.63
C TYR A 236 5.12 -16.34 -9.28
N ASN A 237 4.38 -15.83 -8.29
CA ASN A 237 4.21 -16.45 -6.99
C ASN A 237 2.76 -16.32 -6.52
N ARG A 238 2.10 -17.44 -6.22
CA ARG A 238 0.66 -17.57 -5.93
C ARG A 238 0.26 -17.06 -4.54
N ALA A 239 0.90 -15.99 -4.07
CA ALA A 239 0.71 -15.43 -2.75
C ALA A 239 0.45 -13.92 -2.79
N ASP A 240 -0.66 -13.47 -2.23
CA ASP A 240 -1.00 -12.05 -2.19
C ASP A 240 0.07 -11.21 -1.46
N TRP A 241 0.68 -11.76 -0.40
CA TRP A 241 1.76 -11.06 0.32
C TRP A 241 2.96 -10.76 -0.58
N TYR A 242 3.28 -11.66 -1.50
CA TYR A 242 4.37 -11.49 -2.45
C TYR A 242 4.03 -10.38 -3.47
N VAL A 243 2.77 -10.34 -3.93
CA VAL A 243 2.29 -9.29 -4.85
C VAL A 243 2.47 -7.92 -4.23
N GLU A 244 2.03 -7.74 -2.98
CA GLU A 244 2.17 -6.45 -2.28
C GLU A 244 3.64 -6.07 -2.04
N GLU A 245 4.49 -7.05 -1.70
CA GLU A 245 5.91 -6.79 -1.44
C GLU A 245 6.66 -6.37 -2.70
N VAL A 246 6.44 -7.07 -3.82
CA VAL A 246 7.03 -6.71 -5.11
C VAL A 246 6.54 -5.34 -5.60
N LEU A 247 5.24 -5.05 -5.52
CA LEU A 247 4.72 -3.74 -5.92
C LEU A 247 5.31 -2.63 -5.06
N GLY A 248 5.45 -2.88 -3.75
CA GLY A 248 6.04 -1.92 -2.84
C GLY A 248 7.48 -1.56 -3.21
N PHE A 249 8.31 -2.56 -3.50
CA PHE A 249 9.68 -2.31 -3.97
C PHE A 249 9.69 -1.63 -5.33
N ALA A 250 8.87 -2.10 -6.28
CA ALA A 250 8.81 -1.54 -7.63
C ALA A 250 8.47 -0.04 -7.60
N ASP A 251 7.49 0.37 -6.80
CA ASP A 251 7.10 1.76 -6.65
C ASP A 251 8.21 2.59 -5.97
N SER A 252 8.89 2.03 -4.97
CA SER A 252 9.98 2.74 -4.27
C SER A 252 11.22 2.97 -5.14
N TYR A 253 11.39 2.24 -6.24
CA TYR A 253 12.56 2.32 -7.10
C TYR A 253 12.49 3.39 -8.21
N VAL A 254 11.33 4.04 -8.41
CA VAL A 254 11.16 5.10 -9.43
C VAL A 254 10.97 6.50 -8.84
N GLU A 255 11.49 7.53 -9.51
CA GLU A 255 11.29 8.94 -9.19
C GLU A 255 9.80 9.33 -9.27
N GLY A 256 9.37 10.21 -8.36
CA GLY A 256 7.95 10.43 -8.04
C GLY A 256 7.58 9.86 -6.67
N TYR A 257 8.41 8.96 -6.13
CA TYR A 257 8.49 8.68 -4.70
C TYR A 257 9.23 9.83 -4.00
N VAL A 258 8.50 10.89 -3.65
CA VAL A 258 9.06 12.08 -3.01
C VAL A 258 8.74 12.04 -1.51
N ALA A 259 9.69 11.63 -0.67
CA ALA A 259 9.80 12.29 0.64
C ALA A 259 10.18 13.74 0.30
N ILE A 260 9.23 14.68 0.34
CA ILE A 260 9.49 16.07 -0.05
C ILE A 260 10.49 16.66 0.95
N GLY A 261 11.76 16.53 0.63
CA GLY A 261 12.79 17.43 1.09
C GLY A 261 12.48 18.82 0.55
N GLY A 262 12.06 19.72 1.43
CA GLY A 262 12.11 21.15 1.17
C GLY A 262 10.78 21.87 0.99
N GLY A 263 9.74 21.51 1.73
CA GLY A 263 8.63 22.43 2.02
C GLY A 263 8.99 23.33 3.20
N THR A 264 9.02 24.65 2.97
CA THR A 264 9.27 25.71 3.97
C THR A 264 8.64 25.43 5.34
N GLY A 265 9.44 25.59 6.39
CA GLY A 265 9.07 25.35 7.79
C GLY A 265 7.68 25.83 8.19
N GLY A 266 6.76 24.87 8.28
CA GLY A 266 5.44 24.95 8.89
C GLY A 266 5.14 23.64 9.59
N ASN A 267 4.22 23.64 10.56
CA ASN A 267 3.90 22.51 11.44
C ASN A 267 3.17 21.35 10.70
N THR A 268 3.72 20.81 9.61
CA THR A 268 3.12 19.72 8.82
C THR A 268 2.80 18.50 9.68
N GLY A 269 3.65 18.18 10.65
CA GLY A 269 3.43 17.08 11.60
C GLY A 269 2.22 17.25 12.53
N VAL A 270 1.80 18.50 12.83
CA VAL A 270 0.56 18.75 13.59
C VAL A 270 -0.65 18.63 12.67
N GLU A 271 -0.53 19.09 11.42
CA GLU A 271 -1.61 19.06 10.44
C GLU A 271 -1.98 17.64 10.01
N VAL A 272 -0.99 16.74 9.85
CA VAL A 272 -1.21 15.31 9.54
C VAL A 272 -1.99 14.62 10.66
N VAL A 273 -1.71 14.95 11.91
CA VAL A 273 -2.43 14.39 13.06
C VAL A 273 -3.86 14.93 13.10
N ASP A 274 -4.03 16.22 12.81
CA ASP A 274 -5.34 16.88 12.85
C ASP A 274 -6.32 16.33 11.82
N VAL A 275 -5.86 16.00 10.61
CA VAL A 275 -6.73 15.41 9.57
C VAL A 275 -7.24 14.02 9.97
N GLY A 276 -6.46 13.27 10.73
CA GLY A 276 -6.81 11.93 11.23
C GLY A 276 -7.91 11.93 12.28
N ASN A 277 -8.07 13.03 13.04
CA ASN A 277 -9.04 13.12 14.13
C ASN A 277 -10.49 12.86 13.68
N GLN A 278 -10.83 13.16 12.42
CA GLN A 278 -12.19 12.94 11.90
C GLN A 278 -12.59 11.46 11.89
N TRP A 279 -11.60 10.56 11.82
CA TRP A 279 -11.79 9.12 11.76
C TRP A 279 -11.86 8.46 13.14
N ILE A 280 -11.53 9.19 14.21
CA ILE A 280 -11.63 8.68 15.58
C ILE A 280 -13.10 8.39 15.92
N GLY A 281 -13.41 7.10 16.10
CA GLY A 281 -14.77 6.62 16.35
C GLY A 281 -15.68 6.57 15.12
N ASN A 282 -15.17 6.93 13.93
CA ASN A 282 -15.89 6.90 12.65
C ASN A 282 -15.21 5.98 11.62
N SER A 283 -14.34 5.09 12.07
CA SER A 283 -13.59 4.18 11.21
C SER A 283 -13.55 2.78 11.80
N VAL A 284 -13.24 1.81 10.93
CA VAL A 284 -13.04 0.41 11.28
C VAL A 284 -11.77 -0.08 10.60
N TYR A 285 -11.04 -0.95 11.28
CA TYR A 285 -9.90 -1.60 10.66
C TYR A 285 -10.37 -2.67 9.68
N VAL A 286 -9.82 -2.66 8.48
CA VAL A 286 -10.00 -3.70 7.47
C VAL A 286 -8.63 -3.98 6.89
N PHE A 287 -8.14 -5.21 7.03
CA PHE A 287 -6.87 -5.61 6.41
C PHE A 287 -6.99 -5.43 4.89
N GLY A 288 -6.06 -4.68 4.27
CA GLY A 288 -6.16 -4.33 2.86
C GLY A 288 -7.12 -3.17 2.55
N GLY A 289 -7.84 -2.63 3.54
CA GLY A 289 -8.75 -1.51 3.39
C GLY A 289 -8.04 -0.19 3.05
N GLY A 290 -8.81 0.83 2.70
CA GLY A 290 -8.29 2.18 2.44
C GLY A 290 -7.60 2.35 1.08
N ARG A 291 -7.57 1.32 0.23
CA ARG A 291 -6.89 1.34 -1.09
C ARG A 291 -7.73 1.90 -2.23
N ASN A 292 -8.96 2.31 -1.95
CA ASN A 292 -9.88 2.90 -2.92
C ASN A 292 -10.80 3.93 -2.24
N GLN A 293 -11.43 4.78 -3.04
CA GLN A 293 -12.28 5.86 -2.54
C GLN A 293 -13.51 5.36 -1.77
N ALA A 294 -14.04 4.18 -2.10
CA ALA A 294 -15.21 3.63 -1.42
C ALA A 294 -14.88 3.20 0.03
N ASP A 295 -13.72 2.59 0.23
CA ASP A 295 -13.24 2.24 1.56
C ASP A 295 -12.92 3.47 2.40
N ILE A 296 -12.23 4.46 1.83
CA ILE A 296 -11.97 5.75 2.49
C ILE A 296 -13.28 6.42 2.89
N ALA A 297 -14.26 6.52 1.98
CA ALA A 297 -15.56 7.12 2.28
C ALA A 297 -16.35 6.37 3.36
N ALA A 298 -16.12 5.06 3.50
CA ALA A 298 -16.72 4.22 4.53
C ALA A 298 -15.90 4.18 5.84
N GLY A 299 -14.78 4.90 5.94
CA GLY A 299 -13.88 4.87 7.09
C GLY A 299 -13.21 3.51 7.29
N ARG A 300 -12.98 2.75 6.22
CA ARG A 300 -12.32 1.44 6.27
C ARG A 300 -10.86 1.62 5.91
N PHE A 301 -9.98 1.40 6.88
CA PHE A 301 -8.53 1.56 6.71
C PHE A 301 -7.80 0.35 7.26
N ASP A 302 -6.65 0.02 6.67
CA ASP A 302 -5.57 -0.62 7.42
C ASP A 302 -4.58 0.42 7.95
N CYS A 303 -3.54 -0.02 8.66
CA CYS A 303 -2.58 0.88 9.28
C CYS A 303 -1.84 1.75 8.26
N SER A 304 -1.31 1.15 7.19
CA SER A 304 -0.55 1.85 6.15
C SER A 304 -1.39 2.76 5.26
N SER A 305 -2.61 2.36 4.89
CA SER A 305 -3.51 3.19 4.09
C SER A 305 -4.03 4.39 4.87
N PHE A 306 -4.21 4.29 6.19
CA PHE A 306 -4.53 5.45 7.02
C PHE A 306 -3.37 6.46 7.04
N VAL A 307 -2.14 5.98 7.21
CA VAL A 307 -0.94 6.84 7.18
C VAL A 307 -0.84 7.52 5.81
N HIS A 308 -0.95 6.76 4.72
CA HIS A 308 -0.99 7.29 3.36
C HIS A 308 -2.03 8.40 3.21
N TRP A 309 -3.28 8.10 3.57
CA TRP A 309 -4.39 9.02 3.45
C TRP A 309 -4.15 10.32 4.24
N ALA A 310 -3.62 10.22 5.47
CA ALA A 310 -3.38 11.37 6.34
C ALA A 310 -2.31 12.31 5.77
N PHE A 311 -1.21 11.76 5.25
CA PHE A 311 -0.16 12.55 4.60
C PHE A 311 -0.63 13.15 3.26
N ALA A 312 -1.46 12.43 2.50
CA ALA A 312 -2.05 12.95 1.28
C ALA A 312 -2.93 14.20 1.54
N GLN A 313 -3.61 14.28 2.70
CA GLN A 313 -4.43 15.46 3.04
C GLN A 313 -3.60 16.74 3.21
N VAL A 314 -2.33 16.60 3.57
CA VAL A 314 -1.41 17.74 3.74
C VAL A 314 -0.50 17.93 2.51
N GLY A 315 -0.81 17.27 1.40
CA GLY A 315 -0.07 17.38 0.15
C GLY A 315 1.25 16.62 0.12
N MET A 316 1.45 15.65 1.01
CA MET A 316 2.60 14.74 0.97
C MET A 316 2.22 13.44 0.25
N ASP A 317 3.00 13.10 -0.78
CA ASP A 317 2.82 11.88 -1.56
C ASP A 317 3.68 10.76 -0.97
N LEU A 318 3.05 9.69 -0.48
CA LEU A 318 3.74 8.52 0.06
C LEU A 318 3.78 7.34 -0.94
N GLY A 319 3.55 7.62 -2.22
CA GLY A 319 3.42 6.65 -3.29
C GLY A 319 1.96 6.31 -3.62
N PRO A 320 1.70 5.32 -4.48
CA PRO A 320 0.36 4.98 -4.89
C PRO A 320 -0.49 4.43 -3.74
N LEU A 321 -1.74 4.91 -3.63
CA LEU A 321 -2.68 4.49 -2.58
C LEU A 321 -2.90 2.96 -2.57
N THR A 322 -2.89 2.32 -3.74
CA THR A 322 -3.21 0.90 -3.90
C THR A 322 -2.13 -0.05 -3.40
N SER A 323 -0.87 0.39 -3.32
CA SER A 323 0.31 -0.41 -3.01
C SER A 323 1.04 0.04 -1.74
N THR A 324 0.62 1.16 -1.14
CA THR A 324 1.21 1.64 0.11
C THR A 324 1.01 0.61 1.23
N SER A 325 2.11 0.19 1.84
CA SER A 325 2.14 -0.81 2.90
C SER A 325 3.10 -0.40 4.01
N THR A 326 3.07 -1.08 5.14
CA THR A 326 4.07 -0.83 6.21
C THR A 326 5.49 -1.05 5.70
N GLU A 327 5.69 -1.96 4.75
CA GLU A 327 7.00 -2.21 4.13
C GLU A 327 7.48 -1.03 3.30
N THR A 328 6.61 -0.41 2.49
CA THR A 328 7.02 0.78 1.72
C THR A 328 7.31 1.95 2.64
N LEU A 329 6.42 2.20 3.61
CA LEU A 329 6.52 3.32 4.53
C LEU A 329 7.78 3.28 5.40
N LYS A 330 8.27 2.10 5.77
CA LYS A 330 9.47 1.98 6.61
C LYS A 330 10.77 2.34 5.91
N HIS A 331 10.76 2.43 4.58
CA HIS A 331 11.90 2.84 3.77
C HIS A 331 11.83 4.31 3.38
N LEU A 332 10.69 4.98 3.57
CA LEU A 332 10.56 6.43 3.39
C LEU A 332 11.38 7.23 4.41
N GLY A 333 11.73 8.46 3.99
CA GLY A 333 12.24 9.50 4.87
C GLY A 333 13.52 9.14 5.61
N GLN A 334 13.88 9.99 6.57
CA GLN A 334 15.11 9.86 7.35
C GLN A 334 14.86 9.07 8.64
N PRO A 335 15.77 8.17 9.03
CA PRO A 335 15.67 7.50 10.33
C PRO A 335 15.85 8.51 11.46
N VAL A 336 15.00 8.39 12.48
CA VAL A 336 15.03 9.24 13.68
C VAL A 336 15.24 8.36 14.91
N SER A 337 16.03 8.86 15.86
CA SER A 337 16.17 8.25 17.17
C SER A 337 14.83 8.33 17.93
N PRO A 338 14.36 7.26 18.61
CA PRO A 338 13.15 7.33 19.42
C PRO A 338 13.12 8.46 20.46
N ASN A 339 14.28 8.95 20.90
CA ASN A 339 14.35 10.08 21.85
C ASN A 339 14.14 11.45 21.18
N ASP A 340 14.25 11.51 19.85
CA ASP A 340 14.18 12.74 19.04
C ASP A 340 12.91 12.79 18.17
N MET A 341 11.97 11.89 18.45
CA MET A 341 10.70 11.78 17.72
C MET A 341 9.83 13.03 17.93
N GLN A 342 9.22 13.50 16.84
CA GLN A 342 8.39 14.69 16.78
C GLN A 342 7.02 14.35 16.17
N PRO A 343 5.94 15.06 16.55
CA PRO A 343 4.64 14.85 15.94
C PRO A 343 4.74 14.85 14.41
N GLY A 344 4.13 13.86 13.77
CA GLY A 344 4.27 13.60 12.33
C GLY A 344 5.25 12.49 11.98
N ASP A 345 6.18 12.08 12.86
CA ASP A 345 7.07 10.97 12.55
C ASP A 345 6.30 9.64 12.48
N LEU A 346 6.69 8.76 11.55
CA LEU A 346 6.16 7.40 11.49
C LEU A 346 6.82 6.53 12.55
N VAL A 347 6.01 5.73 13.26
CA VAL A 347 6.45 4.78 14.28
C VAL A 347 6.01 3.37 13.90
N PHE A 348 6.92 2.40 14.08
CA PHE A 348 6.70 1.02 13.62
C PHE A 348 6.71 0.01 14.77
N PHE A 349 5.95 -1.07 14.60
CA PHE A 349 5.75 -2.08 15.63
C PHE A 349 5.83 -3.49 15.07
N ASP A 350 6.46 -4.38 15.85
CA ASP A 350 6.56 -5.81 15.58
C ASP A 350 5.33 -6.53 16.14
N THR A 351 4.20 -6.50 15.43
CA THR A 351 2.93 -7.11 15.88
C THR A 351 2.82 -8.58 15.43
N TYR A 352 2.10 -8.85 14.33
CA TYR A 352 1.96 -10.20 13.75
C TYR A 352 3.18 -10.61 12.91
N LYS A 353 4.04 -9.65 12.59
CA LYS A 353 5.36 -9.81 11.95
C LYS A 353 6.26 -8.64 12.35
N ILE A 354 7.55 -8.72 11.99
CA ILE A 354 8.46 -7.57 12.08
C ILE A 354 7.93 -6.44 11.19
N ASP A 355 7.91 -5.21 11.71
CA ASP A 355 7.29 -4.06 11.04
C ASP A 355 5.84 -4.38 10.58
N GLY A 356 5.06 -5.04 11.45
CA GLY A 356 3.68 -5.46 11.18
C GLY A 356 2.65 -4.33 11.26
N HIS A 357 2.95 -3.25 11.99
CA HIS A 357 2.07 -2.10 12.15
C HIS A 357 2.82 -0.77 12.04
N VAL A 358 2.13 0.28 11.60
CA VAL A 358 2.65 1.64 11.50
C VAL A 358 1.62 2.65 11.97
N GLY A 359 2.09 3.72 12.60
CA GLY A 359 1.27 4.88 12.95
C GLY A 359 2.07 6.17 12.89
N ILE A 360 1.39 7.28 13.20
CA ILE A 360 1.94 8.63 13.16
C ILE A 360 2.08 9.12 14.60
N TYR A 361 3.30 9.44 15.03
CA TYR A 361 3.55 9.97 16.36
C TYR A 361 2.84 11.31 16.54
N VAL A 362 2.20 11.51 17.70
CA VAL A 362 1.42 12.73 18.01
C VAL A 362 2.00 13.53 19.18
N GLY A 363 3.15 13.11 19.71
CA GLY A 363 3.73 13.68 20.93
C GLY A 363 3.34 12.92 22.20
N ASP A 364 3.97 13.28 23.32
CA ASP A 364 3.69 12.74 24.67
C ASP A 364 3.66 11.21 24.76
N GLY A 365 4.49 10.52 23.98
CA GLY A 365 4.51 9.05 23.94
C GLY A 365 3.25 8.44 23.33
N LYS A 366 2.55 9.15 22.44
CA LYS A 366 1.32 8.68 21.78
C LYS A 366 1.45 8.70 20.27
N PHE A 367 0.65 7.87 19.60
CA PHE A 367 0.56 7.84 18.15
C PHE A 367 -0.90 7.68 17.71
N ILE A 368 -1.22 8.12 16.49
CA ILE A 368 -2.49 7.86 15.82
C ILE A 368 -2.26 6.83 14.71
N GLY A 369 -3.16 5.87 14.59
CA GLY A 369 -3.10 4.80 13.59
C GLY A 369 -4.42 4.07 13.50
N ALA A 370 -4.60 3.21 12.49
CA ALA A 370 -5.76 2.33 12.38
C ALA A 370 -5.45 0.98 13.05
N GLN A 371 -5.99 0.73 14.25
CA GLN A 371 -5.81 -0.52 15.00
C GLN A 371 -7.00 -1.46 14.84
N THR A 372 -6.76 -2.77 14.96
CA THR A 372 -7.77 -3.81 14.67
C THR A 372 -9.08 -3.60 15.43
N ASN A 373 -9.02 -3.27 16.72
CA ASN A 373 -10.21 -3.17 17.57
C ASN A 373 -10.90 -1.81 17.57
N THR A 374 -10.15 -0.74 17.30
CA THR A 374 -10.61 0.63 17.51
C THR A 374 -10.78 1.42 16.22
N GLY A 375 -10.36 0.86 15.08
CA GLY A 375 -10.19 1.64 13.86
C GLY A 375 -9.10 2.69 14.08
N VAL A 376 -9.26 3.87 13.47
CA VAL A 376 -8.37 5.00 13.72
C VAL A 376 -8.55 5.48 15.16
N ALA A 377 -7.51 5.36 15.98
CA ALA A 377 -7.49 5.92 17.33
C ALA A 377 -6.08 6.33 17.76
N ILE A 378 -6.04 7.14 18.83
CA ILE A 378 -4.80 7.50 19.51
C ILE A 378 -4.49 6.44 20.56
N ALA A 379 -3.30 5.86 20.47
CA ALA A 379 -2.76 4.87 21.39
C ALA A 379 -1.48 5.38 22.06
N ASP A 380 -1.13 4.78 23.19
CA ASP A 380 0.02 5.14 24.01
C ASP A 380 1.17 4.16 23.78
N LEU A 381 2.25 4.62 23.13
CA LEU A 381 3.43 3.80 22.85
C LEU A 381 4.37 3.65 24.06
N SER A 382 4.11 4.38 25.16
CA SER A 382 4.94 4.34 26.37
C SER A 382 4.48 3.29 27.39
N GLN A 383 3.38 2.57 27.12
CA GLN A 383 2.85 1.55 28.02
C GLN A 383 2.10 0.42 27.30
N GLY A 384 1.83 -0.66 28.04
CA GLY A 384 0.93 -1.72 27.62
C GLY A 384 1.42 -2.50 26.40
N TYR A 385 0.48 -2.83 25.49
CA TYR A 385 0.73 -3.58 24.27
C TYR A 385 1.73 -2.85 23.36
N TRP A 386 1.48 -1.58 23.06
CA TRP A 386 2.29 -0.79 22.13
C TRP A 386 3.74 -0.59 22.59
N LEU A 387 3.99 -0.49 23.90
CA LEU A 387 5.36 -0.47 24.42
C LEU A 387 6.12 -1.77 24.15
N GLN A 388 5.44 -2.92 24.24
CA GLN A 388 6.06 -4.24 24.04
C GLN A 388 6.35 -4.53 22.57
N HIS A 389 5.57 -3.92 21.67
CA HIS A 389 5.68 -4.13 20.23
C HIS A 389 6.41 -3.01 19.50
N PHE A 390 6.63 -1.84 20.11
CA PHE A 390 7.40 -0.77 19.48
C PHE A 390 8.84 -1.22 19.25
N ASN A 391 9.25 -1.30 17.98
CA ASN A 391 10.53 -1.89 17.61
C ASN A 391 11.68 -0.87 17.56
N GLY A 392 11.39 0.39 17.88
CA GLY A 392 12.37 1.48 17.91
C GLY A 392 12.62 2.13 16.55
N ARG A 393 12.00 1.66 15.46
CA ARG A 393 12.09 2.33 14.15
C ARG A 393 11.18 3.54 14.14
N VAL A 394 11.79 4.68 13.83
CA VAL A 394 11.09 5.96 13.60
C VAL A 394 11.58 6.54 12.28
N LYS A 395 10.65 7.04 11.45
CA LYS A 395 10.95 7.69 10.18
C LYS A 395 10.34 9.09 10.13
N ARG A 396 11.14 10.08 9.74
CA ARG A 396 10.68 11.45 9.48
C ARG A 396 10.62 11.69 7.98
N LEU A 397 9.43 12.05 7.51
CA LEU A 397 9.13 12.30 6.10
C LEU A 397 9.47 13.72 5.67
#